data_AF-A0AA38J1L3-F1
#
_entry.id   AF-A0AA38J1L3-F1
#
_cell.length_a   1.000
_cell.length_b   1.000
_cell.length_c   1.000
_cell.angle_alpha   90.00
_cell.angle_beta   90.00
_cell.angle_gamma   90.00
#
_symmetry.space_group_name_H-M   'P 1'
#
loop_
_entity.id
_entity.type
_entity.pdbx_description
1 polymer ?
#
loop_
_entity_poly.entity_id
_entity_poly.type
_entity_poly.pdbx_seq_one_letter_code
_entity_poly.pdbx_strand_id
1 'polypeptide(L)'
;MEDDFEVALYHDLHCLDVIRSVFVSMRDGSSAHSPEAEECLGTIRQAILCTADITLEPAEVICYDGEECNDAGPEASGNNVDHSCRDWVQVRKFVESNQKGWNA
;
A
#
# COMPACT_ATOMS: atom_id res chain seq x y z
N MET A 1 30.86 -1.34 0.25
CA MET A 1 29.45 -1.44 0.60
C MET A 1 28.94 -2.57 -0.26
N GLU A 2 28.59 -3.69 0.37
CA GLU A 2 27.80 -4.70 -0.33
C GLU A 2 26.40 -4.09 -0.41
N ASP A 3 25.86 -3.93 -1.61
CA ASP A 3 24.51 -3.41 -1.75
C ASP A 3 23.54 -4.54 -1.42
N ASP A 4 22.81 -4.41 -0.32
CA ASP A 4 21.71 -5.30 0.01
C ASP A 4 20.52 -4.95 -0.88
N PHE A 5 19.94 -5.95 -1.55
CA PHE A 5 18.81 -5.78 -2.46
C PHE A 5 17.56 -6.45 -1.91
N GLU A 6 16.44 -5.74 -1.99
CA GLU A 6 15.10 -6.27 -1.70
C GLU A 6 14.21 -6.18 -2.94
N VAL A 7 13.28 -7.13 -3.08
CA VAL A 7 12.24 -7.03 -4.11
C VAL A 7 11.23 -5.98 -3.68
N ALA A 8 11.04 -4.95 -4.50
CA ALA A 8 10.17 -3.80 -4.21
C ALA A 8 8.78 -4.20 -3.69
N LEU A 9 8.15 -5.25 -4.25
CA LEU A 9 6.88 -5.79 -3.77
C LEU A 9 6.86 -6.08 -2.26
N TYR A 10 7.92 -6.68 -1.70
CA TYR A 10 7.97 -7.03 -0.29
C TYR A 10 8.22 -5.81 0.60
N HIS A 11 9.06 -4.88 0.15
CA HIS A 11 9.27 -3.62 0.85
C HIS A 11 7.97 -2.78 0.89
N ASP A 12 7.24 -2.70 -0.22
CA ASP A 12 5.95 -2.01 -0.30
C ASP A 12 4.92 -2.63 0.66
N LEU A 13 4.86 -3.97 0.75
CA LEU A 13 3.97 -4.68 1.68
C LEU A 13 4.36 -4.48 3.16
N HIS A 14 5.66 -4.50 3.47
CA HIS A 14 6.16 -4.15 4.81
C HIS A 14 5.71 -2.74 5.20
N CYS A 15 5.89 -1.79 4.29
CA CYS A 15 5.50 -0.40 4.53
C CYS A 15 4.00 -0.20 4.73
N LEU A 16 3.15 -0.97 4.05
CA LEU A 16 1.71 -0.97 4.31
C LEU A 16 1.38 -1.49 5.72
N ASP A 17 2.08 -2.51 6.21
CA ASP A 17 1.87 -3.03 7.57
C ASP A 17 2.37 -2.05 8.65
N VAL A 18 3.49 -1.36 8.40
CA VAL A 18 3.97 -0.26 9.25
C VAL A 18 2.89 0.81 9.40
N ILE A 19 2.34 1.31 8.29
CA ILE A 19 1.29 2.33 8.33
C ILE A 19 0.05 1.83 9.07
N ARG A 20 -0.39 0.59 8.80
CA ARG A 20 -1.50 -0.06 9.53
C ARG A 20 -1.23 -0.09 11.04
N SER A 21 -0.02 -0.46 11.46
CA SER A 21 0.35 -0.55 12.87
C SER A 21 0.27 0.81 13.58
N VAL A 22 0.63 1.90 12.89
CA VAL A 22 0.49 3.27 13.40
C VAL A 22 -0.98 3.64 13.59
N PHE A 23 -1.86 3.32 12.64
CA PHE A 23 -3.30 3.56 12.82
C PHE A 23 -3.89 2.79 14.02
N VAL A 24 -3.48 1.53 14.20
CA VAL A 24 -3.93 0.73 15.36
C VAL A 24 -3.40 1.33 16.66
N SER A 25 -2.13 1.73 16.73
CA SER A 25 -1.54 2.30 17.95
C SER A 25 -2.15 3.66 18.31
N MET A 26 -2.47 4.49 17.32
CA MET A 26 -3.17 5.76 17.52
C MET A 26 -4.57 5.56 18.09
N ARG A 27 -5.32 4.55 17.62
CA ARG A 27 -6.64 4.22 18.17
C ARG A 27 -6.56 3.85 19.65
N ASP A 28 -5.47 3.22 20.06
CA ASP A 28 -5.22 2.80 21.44
C ASP A 28 -4.59 3.93 22.30
N GLY A 29 -4.50 5.16 21.77
CA GLY A 29 -4.07 6.37 22.48
C GLY A 29 -2.56 6.69 22.39
N SER A 30 -1.83 6.00 21.50
CA SER A 30 -0.40 6.25 21.28
C SER A 30 -0.15 7.46 20.35
N SER A 31 1.08 7.97 20.35
CA SER A 31 1.52 9.02 19.42
C SER A 31 1.44 8.53 17.97
N ALA A 32 1.00 9.42 17.08
CA ALA A 32 0.94 9.20 15.64
C ALA A 32 2.31 9.26 14.94
N HIS A 33 3.33 9.79 15.61
CA HIS A 33 4.61 10.04 14.97
C HIS A 33 5.47 8.77 14.91
N SER A 34 5.79 8.35 13.69
CA SER A 34 6.67 7.22 13.38
C SER A 34 7.59 7.60 12.22
N PRO A 35 8.91 7.76 12.45
CA PRO A 35 9.88 8.01 11.39
C PRO A 35 9.88 6.92 10.31
N GLU A 36 9.67 5.66 10.71
CA GLU A 36 9.55 4.54 9.77
C GLU A 36 8.32 4.70 8.86
N ALA A 37 7.20 5.19 9.41
CA ALA A 37 6.02 5.48 8.59
C ALA A 37 6.25 6.65 7.63
N GLU A 38 7.02 7.67 8.02
CA GLU A 38 7.40 8.78 7.14
C GLU A 38 8.24 8.30 5.94
N GLU A 39 9.22 7.44 6.19
CA GLU A 39 10.01 6.80 5.13
C GLU A 39 9.15 5.91 4.23
N CYS A 40 8.27 5.11 4.83
CA CYS A 40 7.37 4.21 4.11
C CYS A 40 6.36 4.95 3.22
N LEU A 41 5.87 6.12 3.63
CA LEU A 41 5.07 6.99 2.76
C LEU A 41 5.86 7.44 1.53
N GLY A 42 7.17 7.68 1.68
CA GLY A 42 8.07 7.96 0.56
C GLY A 42 8.17 6.79 -0.42
N THR A 43 8.38 5.57 0.09
CA THR A 43 8.45 4.35 -0.73
C THR A 43 7.14 4.10 -1.49
N ILE A 44 5.99 4.14 -0.81
CA ILE A 44 4.67 3.91 -1.44
C ILE A 44 4.38 4.99 -2.49
N ARG A 45 4.70 6.26 -2.20
CA ARG A 45 4.60 7.35 -3.19
C ARG A 45 5.42 7.03 -4.43
N GLN A 46 6.66 6.56 -4.27
CA GLN A 46 7.50 6.19 -5.40
C GLN A 46 6.91 5.03 -6.20
N ALA A 47 6.35 4.02 -5.55
CA ALA A 47 5.68 2.89 -6.21
C ALA A 47 4.45 3.33 -7.03
N ILE A 48 3.63 4.25 -6.49
CA ILE A 48 2.49 4.85 -7.20
C ILE A 48 2.96 5.61 -8.44
N LEU A 49 3.98 6.46 -8.30
CA LEU A 49 4.53 7.24 -9.41
C LEU A 49 5.18 6.36 -10.49
N CYS A 50 5.78 5.24 -10.11
CA CYS A 50 6.36 4.28 -11.06
C CYS A 50 5.29 3.51 -11.85
N THR A 51 4.17 3.18 -11.20
CA THR A 51 3.07 2.46 -11.87
C THR A 51 2.23 3.39 -12.73
N ALA A 52 2.05 4.64 -12.29
CA ALA A 52 1.31 5.70 -12.98
C ALA A 52 -0.04 5.20 -13.54
N ASP A 53 -0.86 4.59 -12.68
CA ASP A 53 -2.18 4.12 -13.07
C ASP A 53 -3.06 5.30 -13.50
N ILE A 54 -3.49 5.29 -14.76
CA ILE A 54 -4.30 6.35 -15.39
C ILE A 54 -5.79 6.01 -15.43
N THR A 55 -6.20 4.96 -14.71
CA THR A 55 -7.60 4.54 -14.68
C THR A 55 -8.47 5.61 -14.03
N LEU A 56 -9.57 5.97 -14.69
CA LEU A 56 -10.53 6.94 -14.16
C LEU A 56 -11.43 6.28 -13.12
N GLU A 57 -11.46 6.83 -11.92
CA GLU A 57 -12.33 6.36 -10.85
C GLU A 57 -13.68 7.09 -10.88
N PRO A 58 -14.81 6.36 -10.81
CA PRO A 58 -16.12 6.99 -10.74
C PRO A 58 -16.28 7.73 -9.41
N ALA A 59 -16.89 8.92 -9.49
CA ALA A 59 -17.27 9.67 -8.31
C ALA A 59 -18.60 9.13 -7.76
N GLU A 60 -18.62 8.74 -6.49
CA GLU A 60 -19.80 8.19 -5.81
C GLU A 60 -20.10 9.02 -4.56
N VAL A 61 -21.38 9.07 -4.16
CA VAL A 61 -21.77 9.62 -2.86
C VAL A 61 -21.55 8.52 -1.83
N ILE A 62 -20.57 8.72 -0.94
CA ILE A 62 -20.24 7.76 0.12
C ILE A 62 -20.98 8.17 1.40
N CYS A 63 -21.65 7.22 2.03
CA CYS A 63 -22.32 7.42 3.31
C CYS A 63 -21.64 6.52 4.35
N TYR A 64 -21.02 7.10 5.38
CA TYR A 64 -20.46 6.35 6.49
C TYR A 64 -21.54 6.06 7.54
N ASP A 65 -21.45 4.90 8.19
CA ASP A 65 -22.50 4.43 9.10
C ASP A 65 -22.65 5.38 10.31
N GLY A 66 -23.84 5.96 10.47
CA GLY A 66 -24.14 6.97 11.49
C GLY A 66 -23.92 8.43 11.08
N GLU A 67 -23.53 8.72 9.84
CA GLU A 67 -23.40 10.09 9.29
C GLU A 67 -24.48 10.36 8.22
N GLU A 68 -24.96 11.61 8.11
CA GLU A 68 -25.72 12.02 6.92
C GLU A 68 -24.80 11.91 5.70
N CYS A 69 -25.28 11.29 4.61
CA CYS A 69 -24.52 11.16 3.37
C CYS A 69 -23.92 12.52 2.97
N ASN A 70 -22.59 12.60 2.96
CA ASN A 70 -21.80 13.82 3.06
C ASN A 70 -22.37 15.02 2.26
N ASP A 71 -22.52 16.18 2.93
CA ASP A 71 -22.69 17.52 2.31
C ASP A 71 -21.48 17.91 1.40
N ALA A 72 -20.44 17.07 1.33
CA ALA A 72 -19.20 17.29 0.60
C ALA A 72 -19.27 16.98 -0.92
N GLY A 73 -20.36 16.37 -1.41
CA GLY A 73 -20.53 16.01 -2.82
C GLY A 73 -19.85 14.69 -3.23
N PRO A 74 -19.89 14.31 -4.53
CA PRO A 74 -19.36 13.03 -5.01
C PRO A 74 -17.83 12.93 -4.87
N GLU A 75 -17.33 11.81 -4.38
CA GLU A 75 -15.89 11.54 -4.17
C GLU A 75 -15.43 10.37 -5.06
N ALA A 76 -14.20 10.43 -5.58
CA ALA A 76 -13.60 9.31 -6.29
C ALA A 76 -13.47 8.11 -5.34
N SER A 77 -14.16 7.02 -5.65
CA SER A 77 -14.34 5.90 -4.70
C SER A 77 -13.41 4.71 -4.93
N GLY A 78 -12.84 4.59 -6.14
CA GLY A 78 -12.14 3.38 -6.59
C GLY A 78 -13.05 2.15 -6.78
N ASN A 79 -14.35 2.25 -6.50
CA ASN A 79 -15.29 1.15 -6.66
C ASN A 79 -15.65 0.92 -8.12
N ASN A 80 -15.92 -0.34 -8.50
CA ASN A 80 -16.32 -0.72 -9.86
C ASN A 80 -15.32 -0.28 -10.95
N VAL A 81 -14.06 -0.13 -10.58
CA VAL A 81 -12.95 0.17 -11.49
C VAL A 81 -12.24 -1.13 -11.83
N ASP A 82 -12.09 -1.41 -13.13
CA ASP A 82 -11.36 -2.59 -13.60
C ASP A 82 -9.85 -2.40 -13.42
N HIS A 83 -9.31 -2.83 -12.29
CA HIS A 83 -7.87 -2.95 -12.09
C HIS A 83 -7.37 -4.30 -12.61
N SER A 84 -6.37 -4.28 -13.50
CA SER A 84 -5.71 -5.51 -13.97
C SER A 84 -4.60 -5.92 -12.99
N CYS A 85 -4.92 -6.79 -12.04
CA CYS A 85 -3.93 -7.32 -11.12
C CYS A 85 -2.92 -8.25 -11.83
N ARG A 86 -1.64 -8.14 -11.46
CA ARG A 86 -0.62 -9.13 -11.83
C ARG A 86 -0.56 -10.23 -10.76
N ASP A 87 -0.32 -11.47 -11.18
CA ASP A 87 -0.19 -12.60 -10.28
C ASP A 87 1.14 -12.54 -9.51
N TRP A 88 1.10 -11.97 -8.30
CA TRP A 88 2.24 -11.81 -7.42
C TRP A 88 2.81 -13.17 -6.93
N VAL A 89 2.02 -14.25 -6.98
CA VAL A 89 2.46 -15.59 -6.54
C VAL A 89 3.61 -16.10 -7.41
N GLN A 90 3.66 -15.69 -8.68
CA GLN A 90 4.77 -16.02 -9.57
C GLN A 90 6.08 -15.39 -9.08
N VAL A 91 6.03 -14.11 -8.68
CA VAL A 91 7.19 -13.41 -8.08
C VAL A 91 7.61 -14.09 -6.79
N ARG A 92 6.65 -14.44 -5.91
CA ARG A 92 6.95 -15.15 -4.67
C ARG A 92 7.64 -16.49 -4.92
N LYS A 93 7.09 -17.34 -5.78
CA LYS A 93 7.67 -18.65 -6.13
C LYS A 93 9.07 -18.49 -6.70
N PHE A 94 9.30 -17.49 -7.54
CA PHE A 94 10.61 -17.18 -8.09
C PHE A 94 11.60 -16.80 -6.99
N VAL A 95 11.24 -15.87 -6.11
CA VAL A 95 12.12 -15.41 -5.02
C VAL A 95 12.45 -16.55 -4.05
N GLU A 96 11.45 -17.28 -3.57
CA GLU A 96 11.64 -18.41 -2.65
C GLU A 96 12.51 -19.53 -3.25
N SER A 97 12.42 -19.74 -4.56
CA SER A 97 13.24 -20.76 -5.25
C SER A 97 14.70 -20.32 -5.38
N ASN A 98 14.95 -19.05 -5.69
CA ASN A 98 16.32 -18.52 -5.81
C ASN A 98 16.98 -18.34 -4.44
N GLN A 99 16.23 -17.97 -3.40
CA GLN A 99 16.75 -17.83 -2.04
C GLN A 99 17.37 -19.14 -1.52
N LYS A 100 16.81 -20.30 -1.88
CA LYS A 100 17.37 -21.63 -1.53
C LYS A 100 18.75 -21.87 -2.13
N GLY A 101 19.03 -21.30 -3.31
CA GLY A 101 20.33 -21.38 -3.97
C GLY A 101 21.29 -20.28 -3.56
N TRP A 102 20.80 -19.20 -2.95
CA TRP A 102 21.62 -18.07 -2.48
C TRP A 102 22.35 -18.39 -1.17
N ASN A 103 21.74 -19.18 -0.29
CA ASN A 103 22.32 -19.60 0.98
C ASN A 103 23.16 -20.91 0.87
N ALA A 104 23.51 -21.34 -0.36
CA ALA A 104 24.21 -22.59 -0.65
C ALA A 104 25.67 -22.36 -1.08
#